data_AF-D9PYB3-F1
#
_entry.id   AF-D9PYB3-F1
#
_cell.length_a   1.000
_cell.length_b   1.000
_cell.length_c   1.000
_cell.angle_alpha   90.00
_cell.angle_beta   90.00
_cell.angle_gamma   90.00
#
_symmetry.space_group_name_H-M   'P 1'
#
loop_
_entity.id
_entity.type
_entity.pdbx_description
1 polymer ?
#
loop_
_entity_poly.entity_id
_entity_poly.type
_entity_poly.pdbx_seq_one_letter_code
_entity_poly.pdbx_strand_id
1 'polypeptide(L)'
;MSESIRGLMATVALGLFGVTLFDAIIDLSKVINPGISIIYNYLGTKIAPNMVTVVVFDWRAYDTLGEALILVTAVLVTLLVFGRGKVQIGRDDGGKER
;
A
#
# COMPACT_ATOMS: atom_id res chain seq x y z
N MET A 1 35.28 7.25 1.95
CA MET A 1 34.79 6.96 3.33
C MET A 1 34.88 5.46 3.53
N SER A 2 35.41 4.97 4.65
CA SER A 2 35.57 3.52 4.86
C SER A 2 34.22 2.85 5.13
N GLU A 3 34.08 1.59 4.72
CA GLU A 3 32.89 0.75 4.94
C GLU A 3 32.46 0.74 6.41
N SER A 4 33.42 0.72 7.34
CA SER A 4 33.18 0.75 8.78
C SER A 4 32.54 2.06 9.26
N ILE A 5 32.95 3.20 8.70
CA ILE A 5 32.35 4.51 9.04
C ILE A 5 30.91 4.57 8.49
N ARG A 6 30.68 4.08 7.26
CA ARG A 6 29.33 4.01 6.69
C ARG A 6 28.40 3.12 7.52
N GLY A 7 28.88 1.96 7.95
CA GLY A 7 28.13 1.03 8.82
C GLY A 7 27.82 1.65 10.18
N LEU A 8 28.80 2.31 10.82
CA LEU A 8 28.59 2.99 12.10
C LEU A 8 27.53 4.10 11.98
N MET A 9 27.62 4.93 10.94
CA MET A 9 26.66 6.02 10.71
C MET A 9 25.25 5.48 10.45
N ALA A 10 25.10 4.40 9.69
CA ALA A 10 23.81 3.77 9.44
C ALA A 10 23.18 3.20 10.73
N THR A 11 24.00 2.54 11.57
CA THR A 11 23.52 2.00 12.86
C THR A 11 23.09 3.11 13.82
N VAL A 12 23.85 4.20 13.90
CA VAL A 12 23.49 5.35 14.74
C VAL A 12 22.20 6.00 14.22
N ALA A 13 22.07 6.19 12.90
CA ALA A 13 20.87 6.76 12.30
C ALA A 13 19.64 5.88 12.55
N LEU A 14 19.77 4.56 12.39
CA LEU A 14 18.69 3.61 12.66
C LEU A 14 18.31 3.59 14.15
N GLY A 15 19.30 3.64 15.04
CA GLY A 15 19.08 3.70 16.49
C GLY A 15 18.33 4.96 16.89
N LEU A 16 18.75 6.12 16.39
CA LEU A 16 18.07 7.39 16.64
C LEU A 16 16.65 7.39 16.08
N PHE A 17 16.45 6.91 14.85
CA PHE A 17 15.12 6.78 14.25
C PHE A 17 14.22 5.84 15.06
N GLY A 18 14.76 4.71 15.54
CA GLY A 18 14.02 3.80 16.38
C GLY A 18 13.54 4.45 17.66
N VAL A 19 14.44 5.13 18.39
CA VAL A 19 14.11 5.82 19.65
C VAL A 19 13.03 6.88 19.43
N THR A 20 13.15 7.72 18.41
CA THR A 20 12.16 8.77 18.14
C THR A 20 10.81 8.20 17.66
N LEU A 21 10.83 7.10 16.91
CA LEU A 21 9.61 6.40 16.53
C LEU A 21 8.89 5.81 17.74
N PHE A 22 9.61 5.17 18.67
CA PHE A 22 9.02 4.62 19.90
C PHE A 22 8.43 5.71 20.79
N ASP A 23 9.14 6.83 20.94
CA ASP A 23 8.66 8.00 21.69
C ASP A 23 7.34 8.53 21.09
N ALA A 24 7.29 8.70 19.76
CA ALA A 24 6.09 9.13 19.05
C ALA A 24 4.91 8.16 19.19
N ILE A 25 5.17 6.84 19.17
CA ILE A 25 4.12 5.81 19.35
C ILE A 25 3.53 5.88 20.77
N ILE A 26 4.35 6.06 21.79
CA ILE A 26 3.89 6.14 23.19
C ILE A 26 3.01 7.38 23.39
N ASP A 27 3.44 8.52 22.87
CA ASP A 27 2.70 9.78 22.98
C ASP A 27 1.48 9.86 22.05
N LEU A 28 1.38 8.99 21.03
CA LEU A 28 0.25 8.94 20.12
C LEU A 28 -1.09 8.80 20.87
N SER A 29 -1.12 7.98 21.92
CA SER A 29 -2.31 7.72 22.74
C SER A 29 -2.96 8.97 23.32
N LYS A 30 -2.17 10.03 23.58
CA LYS A 30 -2.64 11.30 24.14
C LYS A 30 -3.29 12.22 23.11
N VAL A 31 -3.11 11.93 21.82
CA VAL A 31 -3.51 12.80 20.69
C VAL A 31 -4.64 12.15 19.87
N ILE A 32 -5.06 10.92 20.18
CA ILE A 32 -6.12 10.23 19.43
C ILE A 32 -7.47 10.92 19.69
N ASN A 33 -7.88 11.77 18.74
CA ASN A 33 -9.26 12.16 18.57
C ASN A 33 -9.95 11.12 17.68
N PRO A 34 -11.10 10.54 18.06
CA PRO A 34 -11.81 9.57 17.22
C PRO A 34 -12.09 10.15 15.83
N GLY A 35 -11.41 9.62 14.81
CA GLY A 35 -11.57 10.02 13.41
C GLY A 35 -12.83 9.47 12.73
N ILE A 36 -13.68 8.75 13.47
CA ILE A 36 -14.94 8.17 13.00
C ILE A 36 -16.03 8.62 13.97
N SER A 37 -17.18 9.02 13.43
CA SER A 37 -18.34 9.43 14.23
C SER A 37 -18.75 8.34 15.24
N ILE A 38 -18.97 8.74 16.50
CA ILE A 38 -19.44 7.84 17.57
C ILE A 38 -20.80 7.22 17.20
N ILE A 39 -21.68 8.02 16.57
CA ILE A 39 -23.00 7.56 16.12
C ILE A 39 -22.84 6.50 15.03
N TYR A 40 -21.90 6.71 14.11
CA TYR A 40 -21.58 5.73 13.07
C TYR A 40 -21.02 4.43 13.68
N ASN A 41 -20.17 4.52 14.72
CA ASN A 41 -19.70 3.33 15.45
C ASN A 41 -20.81 2.56 16.16
N TYR A 42 -21.81 3.26 16.67
CA TYR A 42 -22.93 2.64 17.36
C TYR A 42 -23.96 2.02 16.40
N LEU A 43 -24.20 2.65 15.24
CA LEU A 43 -25.21 2.23 14.28
C LEU A 43 -24.66 1.37 13.13
N GLY A 44 -23.36 1.40 12.86
CA GLY A 44 -22.76 0.73 11.72
C GLY A 44 -23.05 -0.77 11.67
N THR A 45 -23.03 -1.44 12.84
CA THR A 45 -23.35 -2.87 12.94
C THR A 45 -24.82 -3.20 12.65
N LYS A 46 -25.71 -2.20 12.64
CA LYS A 46 -27.12 -2.35 12.23
C LYS A 46 -27.30 -2.28 10.71
N ILE A 47 -26.34 -1.70 9.99
CA ILE A 47 -26.32 -1.66 8.52
C ILE A 47 -25.78 -2.99 7.99
N ALA A 48 -24.63 -3.43 8.51
CA ALA A 48 -24.04 -4.72 8.22
C ALA A 48 -23.32 -5.27 9.46
N PRO A 49 -23.28 -6.60 9.65
CA PRO A 49 -22.84 -7.20 10.91
C PRO A 49 -21.35 -6.97 11.24
N ASN A 50 -20.51 -6.66 10.24
CA ASN A 50 -19.08 -6.45 10.44
C ASN A 50 -18.73 -4.96 10.39
N MET A 51 -18.30 -4.43 11.54
CA MET A 51 -17.97 -3.03 11.70
C MET A 51 -16.76 -2.59 10.86
N VAL A 52 -15.77 -3.46 10.68
CA VAL A 52 -14.57 -3.14 9.88
C VAL A 52 -14.96 -2.98 8.42
N THR A 53 -15.79 -3.87 7.87
CA THR A 53 -16.24 -3.74 6.48
C THR A 53 -17.09 -2.51 6.27
N VAL A 54 -17.93 -2.14 7.25
CA VAL A 54 -18.72 -0.90 7.21
C VAL A 54 -17.82 0.33 7.23
N VAL A 55 -16.72 0.33 7.99
CA VAL A 55 -15.79 1.47 7.97
C VAL A 55 -15.02 1.52 6.65
N VAL A 56 -14.51 0.39 6.17
CA VAL A 56 -13.61 0.33 5.02
C VAL A 56 -14.35 0.55 3.70
N PHE A 57 -15.56 0.01 3.54
CA PHE A 57 -16.35 0.12 2.29
C PHE A 57 -17.37 1.26 2.25
N ASP A 58 -17.67 1.93 3.37
CA ASP A 58 -18.59 3.08 3.40
C ASP A 58 -17.87 4.34 3.91
N TRP A 59 -17.50 4.42 5.19
CA TRP A 59 -16.83 5.62 5.75
C TRP A 59 -15.48 5.98 5.09
N ARG A 60 -14.66 4.98 4.76
CA ARG A 60 -13.33 5.11 4.11
C ARG A 60 -13.32 4.45 2.73
N ALA A 61 -14.45 4.44 2.04
CA ALA A 61 -14.60 3.78 0.74
C ALA A 61 -13.54 4.21 -0.30
N TYR A 62 -13.08 5.46 -0.24
CA TYR A 62 -12.04 5.97 -1.14
C TYR A 62 -10.68 5.29 -0.95
N ASP A 63 -10.32 4.88 0.26
CA ASP A 63 -9.07 4.17 0.51
C ASP A 63 -9.11 2.78 -0.16
N THR A 64 -10.23 2.06 -0.03
CA THR A 64 -10.44 0.76 -0.69
C THR A 64 -10.59 0.86 -2.20
N LEU A 65 -11.23 1.92 -2.71
CA LEU A 65 -11.26 2.20 -4.14
C LEU A 65 -9.84 2.45 -4.67
N GLY A 66 -9.01 3.17 -3.91
CA GLY A 66 -7.60 3.38 -4.19
C GLY A 66 -6.81 2.07 -4.20
N GLU A 67 -7.00 1.21 -3.20
CA GLU A 67 -6.38 -0.13 -3.16
C GLU A 67 -6.72 -0.96 -4.39
N ALA A 68 -8.00 -1.02 -4.77
CA ALA A 68 -8.44 -1.74 -5.96
C ALA A 68 -7.81 -1.18 -7.24
N LEU A 69 -7.74 0.15 -7.36
CA LEU A 69 -7.10 0.82 -8.49
C LEU A 69 -5.60 0.52 -8.56
N ILE A 70 -4.89 0.54 -7.43
CA ILE A 70 -3.46 0.17 -7.36
C ILE A 70 -3.27 -1.28 -7.80
N LEU A 71 -4.13 -2.21 -7.38
CA LEU A 71 -4.02 -3.61 -7.80
C LEU A 71 -4.26 -3.79 -9.29
N VAL A 72 -5.31 -3.18 -9.86
CA VAL A 72 -5.60 -3.25 -11.30
C VAL A 72 -4.46 -2.64 -12.12
N THR A 73 -3.98 -1.46 -11.73
CA THR A 73 -2.87 -0.80 -12.42
C THR A 73 -1.58 -1.60 -12.33
N ALA A 74 -1.27 -2.22 -11.18
CA ALA A 74 -0.09 -3.07 -11.03
C ALA A 74 -0.13 -4.28 -11.98
N VAL A 75 -1.30 -4.94 -12.11
CA VAL A 75 -1.47 -6.06 -13.05
C VAL A 75 -1.31 -5.59 -14.49
N LEU A 76 -1.97 -4.48 -14.88
CA LEU A 76 -1.88 -3.94 -16.23
C LEU A 76 -0.45 -3.54 -16.60
N VAL A 77 0.27 -2.84 -15.71
CA VAL A 77 1.66 -2.44 -15.94
C VAL A 77 2.56 -3.66 -16.09
N THR A 78 2.39 -4.67 -15.22
CA THR A 78 3.16 -5.92 -15.31
C THR A 78 2.93 -6.63 -16.64
N LEU A 79 1.67 -6.69 -17.11
CA LEU A 79 1.34 -7.26 -18.43
C LEU A 79 1.89 -6.43 -19.58
N LEU A 80 1.91 -5.11 -19.50
CA LEU A 80 2.49 -4.26 -20.56
C LEU A 80 4.00 -4.42 -20.65
N VAL A 81 4.69 -4.47 -19.51
CA VAL A 81 6.16 -4.59 -19.42
C VAL A 81 6.61 -6.00 -19.85
N PHE A 82 5.98 -7.05 -19.34
CA PHE A 82 6.44 -8.43 -19.54
C PHE A 82 5.61 -9.24 -20.55
N GLY A 83 4.35 -8.87 -20.78
CA GLY A 83 3.44 -9.60 -21.66
C GLY A 83 3.79 -9.47 -23.14
N ARG A 84 4.35 -8.34 -23.58
CA ARG A 84 4.80 -8.17 -24.98
C ARG A 84 5.99 -9.06 -25.38
N GLY A 85 6.78 -9.54 -24.41
CA GLY A 85 7.91 -10.43 -24.67
C GLY A 85 7.52 -11.92 -24.83
N LYS A 86 6.33 -12.32 -24.35
CA LYS A 86 5.86 -13.72 -24.41
C LYS A 86 4.67 -13.95 -25.35
N VAL A 87 3.92 -12.90 -25.67
CA VAL A 87 2.84 -13.00 -26.66
C VAL A 87 3.39 -12.51 -27.99
N GLN A 88 3.64 -13.44 -28.91
CA GLN A 88 3.88 -13.13 -30.32
C GLN A 88 2.57 -12.59 -30.93
N ILE A 89 2.23 -11.34 -30.63
CA ILE A 89 1.13 -10.65 -31.31
C ILE A 89 1.65 -10.26 -32.68
N GLY A 90 1.28 -11.04 -33.69
CA GLY A 90 1.43 -10.67 -35.11
C GLY A 90 2.85 -10.75 -35.66
N ARG A 91 3.60 -11.81 -35.36
CA ARG A 91 4.64 -12.22 -36.32
C ARG A 91 3.96 -13.00 -37.43
N ASP A 92 3.48 -12.29 -38.44
CA ASP A 92 3.31 -12.90 -39.75
C ASP A 92 4.70 -13.40 -40.14
N ASP A 93 4.87 -14.72 -40.14
CA ASP A 93 5.99 -15.39 -40.77
C ASP A 93 5.84 -15.24 -42.30
N GLY A 94 5.95 -13.99 -42.75
CA GLY A 94 6.04 -13.60 -44.13
C GLY A 94 7.36 -14.11 -44.70
N GLY A 95 7.25 -15.24 -45.39
CA GLY A 95 7.97 -15.58 -46.63
C GLY A 95 9.49 -15.43 -46.62
N LYS A 96 10.17 -16.57 -46.67
CA LYS A 96 11.25 -16.74 -47.64
C LYS A 96 11.08 -18.07 -48.36
N GLU A 97 10.49 -18.00 -49.55
CA GLU A 97 11.02 -18.78 -50.67
C GLU A 97 12.49 -18.37 -50.90
N ARG A 98 13.28 -19.38 -51.29
CA ARG A 98 14.68 -19.37 -51.74
C ARG A 98 15.73 -19.64 -50.67
#